data_AF-A0A239FFW6-F1
#
_entry.id   AF-A0A239FFW6-F1
#
_cell.length_a   1.000
_cell.length_b   1.000
_cell.length_c   1.000
_cell.angle_alpha   90.00
_cell.angle_beta   90.00
_cell.angle_gamma   90.00
#
_symmetry.space_group_name_H-M   'P 1'
#
loop_
_entity.id
_entity.type
_entity.pdbx_description
1 polymer ?
#
loop_
_entity_poly.entity_id
_entity_poly.type
_entity_poly.pdbx_seq_one_letter_code
_entity_poly.pdbx_strand_id
1 'polypeptide(L)'
;MENNSLSNSSEDKGIIRLVTVIAVAVPIVVALLLFMPTKLDFASDWVYFLPHLNAVINTAATIALIAGLIFIKNKNIPLHRASMTTAFTLGAVFLVSYVIYHASAESTSFGGEGWIRTIYFFILITHIILAAVALFPILLAYYYGYTDQREKHRKVVRFAYPIWLYVTVTGVVVYLMISPYYSF
;
A
#
# COMPACT_ATOMS: atom_id res chain seq x y z
N MET A 1 12.92 4.55 38.53
CA MET A 1 12.17 5.08 37.37
C MET A 1 13.06 5.29 36.12
N GLU A 2 14.35 4.93 36.15
CA GLU A 2 15.31 5.21 35.07
C GLU A 2 15.47 4.08 34.03
N ASN A 3 14.91 2.89 34.31
CA ASN A 3 15.05 1.71 33.44
C ASN A 3 14.04 1.65 32.27
N ASN A 4 12.99 2.49 32.25
CA ASN A 4 11.98 2.48 31.18
C ASN A 4 12.30 3.41 29.99
N SER A 5 13.22 4.38 30.14
CA SER A 5 13.60 5.27 29.05
C SER A 5 14.66 4.64 28.14
N LEU A 6 15.59 3.87 28.70
CA LEU A 6 16.62 3.16 27.96
C LEU A 6 16.05 1.96 27.18
N SER A 7 15.12 1.19 27.76
CA SER A 7 14.44 0.08 27.06
C SER A 7 13.70 0.58 25.82
N ASN A 8 12.86 1.62 25.97
CA ASN A 8 12.12 2.25 24.88
C ASN A 8 13.04 2.74 23.75
N SER A 9 14.21 3.30 24.05
CA SER A 9 15.11 3.83 23.01
C SER A 9 15.78 2.75 22.16
N SER A 10 16.10 1.60 22.77
CA SER A 10 16.73 0.47 22.08
C SER A 10 15.71 -0.35 21.28
N GLU A 11 14.52 -0.53 21.84
CA GLU A 11 13.37 -1.15 21.19
C GLU A 11 12.87 -0.31 19.99
N ASP A 12 12.73 1.01 20.15
CA ASP A 12 12.42 1.96 19.06
C ASP A 12 13.43 1.81 17.91
N LYS A 13 14.73 1.71 18.21
CA LYS A 13 15.78 1.52 17.19
C LYS A 13 15.63 0.18 16.46
N GLY A 14 15.33 -0.89 17.19
CA GLY A 14 15.09 -2.21 16.62
C GLY A 14 13.89 -2.22 15.67
N ILE A 15 12.77 -1.61 16.09
CA ILE A 15 11.55 -1.52 15.29
C ILE A 15 11.76 -0.64 14.05
N ILE A 16 12.40 0.52 14.20
CA ILE A 16 12.71 1.39 13.05
C ILE A 16 13.61 0.66 12.05
N ARG A 17 14.58 -0.13 12.52
CA ARG A 17 15.42 -0.97 11.66
C ARG A 17 14.58 -2.00 10.90
N LEU A 18 13.67 -2.69 11.59
CA LEU A 18 12.75 -3.65 10.96
C LEU A 18 11.85 -2.97 9.92
N VAL A 19 11.25 -1.83 10.26
CA VAL A 19 10.43 -1.03 9.34
C VAL A 19 11.24 -0.62 8.11
N THR A 20 12.49 -0.20 8.29
CA THR A 20 13.38 0.16 7.18
C THR A 20 13.67 -1.04 6.29
N VAL A 21 14.00 -2.20 6.88
CA VAL A 21 14.25 -3.44 6.12
C VAL A 21 13.02 -3.84 5.32
N ILE A 22 11.84 -3.86 5.94
CA ILE A 22 10.59 -4.21 5.25
C ILE A 22 10.28 -3.21 4.13
N ALA A 23 10.40 -1.91 4.41
CA ALA A 23 10.09 -0.85 3.46
C ALA A 23 11.02 -0.83 2.24
N VAL A 24 12.24 -1.37 2.37
CA VAL A 24 13.19 -1.52 1.26
C VAL A 24 13.01 -2.87 0.56
N ALA A 25 12.87 -3.95 1.32
CA ALA A 25 12.78 -5.30 0.78
C ALA A 25 11.50 -5.50 -0.06
N VAL A 26 10.36 -4.99 0.38
CA VAL A 26 9.07 -5.19 -0.30
C VAL A 26 9.08 -4.58 -1.72
N PRO A 27 9.45 -3.30 -1.94
CA PRO A 27 9.55 -2.75 -3.30
C PRO A 27 10.56 -3.48 -4.18
N ILE A 28 11.69 -3.95 -3.61
CA ILE A 28 12.68 -4.73 -4.35
C ILE A 28 12.08 -6.05 -4.82
N VAL A 29 11.41 -6.80 -3.93
CA VAL A 29 10.74 -8.06 -4.28
C VAL A 29 9.69 -7.82 -5.35
N VAL A 30 8.85 -6.80 -5.21
CA VAL A 30 7.86 -6.42 -6.22
C VAL A 30 8.52 -6.11 -7.56
N ALA A 31 9.58 -5.31 -7.58
CA ALA A 31 10.31 -5.00 -8.80
C ALA A 31 10.87 -6.27 -9.46
N LEU A 32 11.50 -7.16 -8.69
CA LEU A 32 12.01 -8.44 -9.21
C LEU A 32 10.91 -9.28 -9.86
N LEU A 33 9.73 -9.40 -9.22
CA LEU A 33 8.60 -10.16 -9.76
C LEU A 33 8.03 -9.55 -11.05
N LEU A 34 8.02 -8.22 -11.15
CA LEU A 34 7.57 -7.51 -12.34
C LEU A 34 8.49 -7.75 -13.55
N PHE A 35 9.80 -7.84 -13.32
CA PHE A 35 10.81 -8.03 -14.37
C PHE A 35 11.26 -9.50 -14.53
N MET A 36 10.67 -10.43 -13.78
CA MET A 36 11.02 -11.85 -13.85
C MET A 36 10.59 -12.44 -15.20
N PRO A 37 11.51 -13.07 -15.97
CA PRO A 37 11.24 -13.53 -17.33
C PRO A 37 10.32 -14.74 -17.41
N THR A 38 10.36 -15.62 -16.40
CA THR A 38 9.53 -16.82 -16.32
C THR A 38 8.63 -16.71 -15.11
N LYS A 39 7.31 -16.84 -15.27
CA LYS A 39 6.37 -16.85 -14.13
C LYS A 39 6.39 -18.21 -13.43
N LEU A 40 6.07 -18.21 -12.14
CA LEU A 40 5.89 -19.42 -11.37
C LEU A 40 4.60 -20.10 -11.82
N ASP A 41 4.71 -21.31 -12.32
CA ASP A 41 3.56 -22.09 -12.74
C ASP A 41 2.84 -22.66 -11.52
N PHE A 42 1.91 -21.87 -10.99
CA PHE A 42 0.95 -22.33 -9.99
C PHE A 42 -0.32 -22.89 -10.63
N ALA A 43 -0.25 -23.44 -11.87
CA ALA A 43 -1.26 -24.30 -12.50
C ALA A 43 -2.74 -23.96 -12.20
N SER A 44 -3.14 -22.68 -12.18
CA SER A 44 -4.48 -22.33 -11.74
C SER A 44 -4.98 -20.94 -12.15
N ASP A 45 -6.12 -20.91 -12.84
CA ASP A 45 -6.73 -19.71 -13.42
C ASP A 45 -7.30 -18.72 -12.39
N TRP A 46 -7.45 -19.11 -11.11
CA TRP A 46 -7.97 -18.20 -10.08
C TRP A 46 -7.08 -16.97 -9.87
N VAL A 47 -5.80 -17.02 -10.25
CA VAL A 47 -4.88 -15.87 -10.14
C VAL A 47 -5.34 -14.69 -10.99
N TYR A 48 -6.09 -14.91 -12.08
CA TYR A 48 -6.63 -13.86 -12.93
C TYR A 48 -7.76 -13.06 -12.29
N PHE A 49 -8.36 -13.55 -11.20
CA PHE A 49 -9.29 -12.79 -10.36
C PHE A 49 -8.58 -11.78 -9.44
N LEU A 50 -7.29 -11.97 -9.15
CA LEU A 50 -6.56 -11.17 -8.17
C LEU A 50 -6.46 -9.68 -8.50
N PRO A 51 -6.29 -9.23 -9.75
CA PRO A 51 -6.34 -7.81 -10.08
C PRO A 51 -7.68 -7.16 -9.70
N HIS A 52 -8.81 -7.87 -9.90
CA HIS A 52 -10.13 -7.38 -9.49
C HIS A 52 -10.24 -7.31 -7.97
N LEU A 53 -9.84 -8.37 -7.27
CA LEU A 53 -9.79 -8.40 -5.81
C LEU A 53 -8.94 -7.25 -5.26
N ASN A 54 -7.78 -7.00 -5.85
CA ASN A 54 -6.87 -5.91 -5.49
C ASN A 54 -7.52 -4.53 -5.65
N ALA A 55 -8.30 -4.31 -6.71
CA ALA A 55 -9.06 -3.08 -6.89
C ALA A 55 -10.18 -2.92 -5.84
N VAL A 56 -10.88 -3.99 -5.48
CA VAL A 56 -11.88 -3.98 -4.41
C VAL A 56 -11.24 -3.66 -3.05
N ILE A 57 -10.10 -4.29 -2.74
CA ILE A 57 -9.35 -4.02 -1.50
C ILE A 57 -8.89 -2.56 -1.44
N ASN A 58 -8.35 -2.02 -2.53
CA ASN A 58 -7.93 -0.61 -2.59
C ASN A 58 -9.11 0.37 -2.46
N THR A 59 -10.28 0.01 -3.00
CA THR A 59 -11.51 0.78 -2.81
C THR A 59 -11.90 0.79 -1.33
N ALA A 60 -11.92 -0.38 -0.67
CA ALA A 60 -12.23 -0.49 0.75
C ALA A 60 -11.21 0.26 1.62
N ALA A 61 -9.92 0.17 1.30
CA ALA A 61 -8.85 0.91 1.98
C ALA A 61 -9.03 2.43 1.81
N THR A 62 -9.37 2.90 0.60
CA THR A 62 -9.67 4.32 0.33
C THR A 62 -10.82 4.82 1.22
N ILE A 63 -11.91 4.05 1.32
CA ILE A 63 -13.06 4.38 2.17
C ILE A 63 -12.62 4.43 3.65
N ALA A 64 -11.85 3.44 4.11
CA ALA A 64 -11.34 3.40 5.48
C ALA A 64 -10.39 4.57 5.79
N LEU A 65 -9.55 5.00 4.85
CA LEU A 65 -8.69 6.17 5.02
C LEU A 65 -9.52 7.46 5.16
N ILE A 66 -10.49 7.67 4.28
CA ILE A 66 -11.39 8.82 4.32
C ILE A 66 -12.19 8.84 5.62
N ALA A 67 -12.79 7.71 6.01
CA ALA A 67 -13.51 7.59 7.27
C ALA A 67 -12.59 7.88 8.47
N GLY A 68 -11.36 7.36 8.44
CA GLY A 68 -10.35 7.61 9.47
C GLY A 68 -9.99 9.10 9.61
N LEU A 69 -9.93 9.84 8.49
CA LEU A 69 -9.73 11.29 8.49
C LEU A 69 -10.94 12.03 9.06
N ILE A 70 -12.15 11.62 8.73
CA ILE A 70 -13.38 12.21 9.27
C ILE A 70 -13.44 12.00 10.79
N PHE A 71 -13.16 10.78 11.28
CA PHE A 71 -13.18 10.46 12.70
C PHE A 71 -12.17 11.29 13.50
N ILE A 72 -10.93 11.46 13.00
CA ILE A 72 -9.94 12.26 13.73
C ILE A 72 -10.26 13.76 13.71
N LYS A 73 -10.86 14.28 12.63
CA LYS A 73 -11.37 15.66 12.58
C LYS A 73 -12.47 15.89 13.62
N ASN A 74 -13.30 14.88 13.85
CA ASN A 74 -14.33 14.86 14.89
C ASN A 74 -13.81 14.48 16.28
N LYS A 75 -12.48 14.35 16.45
CA LYS A 75 -11.81 13.94 17.70
C LYS A 75 -12.23 12.55 18.22
N ASN A 76 -12.84 11.71 17.38
CA ASN A 76 -13.19 10.34 17.73
C ASN A 76 -11.99 9.40 17.47
N ILE A 77 -11.10 9.34 18.45
CA ILE A 77 -9.85 8.55 18.38
C ILE A 77 -10.12 7.03 18.25
N PRO A 78 -11.07 6.42 18.99
CA PRO A 78 -11.34 4.99 18.84
C PRO A 78 -11.73 4.60 17.41
N LEU A 79 -12.66 5.32 16.78
CA LEU A 79 -13.06 5.04 15.41
C LEU A 79 -11.96 5.35 14.39
N HIS A 80 -11.18 6.41 14.61
CA HIS A 80 -9.99 6.67 13.79
C HIS A 80 -9.01 5.49 13.83
N ARG A 81 -8.68 4.98 15.02
CA ARG A 81 -7.76 3.84 15.20
C ARG A 81 -8.29 2.58 14.51
N ALA A 82 -9.58 2.29 14.67
CA ALA A 82 -10.23 1.16 14.00
C ALA A 82 -10.12 1.30 12.48
N SER A 83 -10.47 2.46 11.94
CA SER A 83 -10.44 2.74 10.49
C SER A 83 -9.03 2.66 9.91
N MET A 84 -8.02 3.22 10.59
CA MET A 84 -6.62 3.15 10.17
C MET A 84 -6.07 1.73 10.25
N THR A 85 -6.48 0.94 11.26
CA THR A 85 -6.10 -0.48 11.36
C THR A 85 -6.75 -1.29 10.24
N THR A 86 -8.01 -1.05 9.90
CA THR A 86 -8.66 -1.67 8.74
C THR A 86 -7.92 -1.35 7.45
N ALA A 87 -7.60 -0.07 7.19
CA ALA A 87 -6.85 0.32 6.00
C ALA A 87 -5.46 -0.35 5.95
N PHE A 88 -4.76 -0.41 7.08
CA PHE A 88 -3.45 -1.06 7.18
C PHE A 88 -3.51 -2.57 6.88
N THR A 89 -4.47 -3.27 7.48
CA THR A 89 -4.70 -4.70 7.25
C THR A 89 -5.09 -4.98 5.81
N LEU A 90 -5.99 -4.18 5.23
CA LEU A 90 -6.35 -4.28 3.81
C LEU A 90 -5.12 -4.08 2.91
N GLY A 91 -4.25 -3.11 3.22
CA GLY A 91 -2.98 -2.90 2.51
C GLY A 91 -2.04 -4.11 2.58
N ALA A 92 -1.98 -4.79 3.72
CA ALA A 92 -1.19 -6.02 3.87
C ALA A 92 -1.77 -7.17 3.02
N VAL A 93 -3.09 -7.37 3.04
CA VAL A 93 -3.78 -8.37 2.20
C VAL A 93 -3.60 -8.07 0.72
N PHE A 94 -3.74 -6.80 0.32
CA PHE A 94 -3.46 -6.33 -1.03
C PHE A 94 -2.04 -6.72 -1.47
N LEU A 95 -1.02 -6.45 -0.64
CA LEU A 95 0.36 -6.71 -1.01
C LEU A 95 0.62 -8.21 -1.25
N VAL A 96 0.06 -9.08 -0.39
CA VAL A 96 0.17 -10.54 -0.57
C VAL A 96 -0.51 -10.97 -1.88
N SER A 97 -1.74 -10.54 -2.10
CA SER A 97 -2.50 -10.83 -3.33
C SER A 97 -1.79 -10.32 -4.60
N TYR A 98 -1.24 -9.10 -4.55
CA TYR A 98 -0.47 -8.48 -5.62
C TYR A 98 0.81 -9.25 -5.95
N VAL A 99 1.56 -9.67 -4.92
CA VAL A 99 2.77 -10.48 -5.10
C VAL A 99 2.44 -11.84 -5.72
N ILE A 100 1.38 -12.50 -5.26
CA ILE A 100 0.93 -13.78 -5.84
C ILE A 100 0.58 -13.60 -7.32
N TYR A 101 -0.20 -12.57 -7.68
CA TYR A 101 -0.55 -12.30 -9.07
C TYR A 101 0.71 -12.11 -9.94
N HIS A 102 1.62 -11.21 -9.56
CA HIS A 102 2.78 -10.90 -10.38
C HIS A 102 3.86 -11.98 -10.39
N ALA A 103 3.85 -12.88 -9.41
CA ALA A 103 4.69 -14.09 -9.44
C ALA A 103 4.16 -15.14 -10.42
N SER A 104 2.84 -15.17 -10.69
CA SER A 104 2.16 -16.30 -11.33
C SER A 104 1.58 -15.99 -12.71
N ALA A 105 1.13 -14.76 -12.94
CA ALA A 105 0.44 -14.35 -14.16
C ALA A 105 1.31 -13.45 -15.02
N GLU A 106 1.13 -13.54 -16.34
CA GLU A 106 1.73 -12.61 -17.28
C GLU A 106 1.17 -11.20 -17.11
N SER A 107 2.01 -10.20 -17.36
CA SER A 107 1.61 -8.80 -17.24
C SER A 107 0.78 -8.39 -18.45
N THR A 108 -0.45 -7.95 -18.22
CA THR A 108 -1.29 -7.32 -19.25
C THR A 108 -0.69 -5.99 -19.70
N SER A 109 -0.62 -5.79 -21.02
CA SER A 109 -0.22 -4.51 -21.60
C SER A 109 -1.43 -3.62 -21.85
N PHE A 110 -1.29 -2.33 -21.57
CA PHE A 110 -2.33 -1.34 -21.87
C PHE A 110 -2.45 -1.13 -23.38
N GLY A 111 -3.61 -1.47 -23.96
CA GLY A 111 -3.84 -1.41 -25.41
C GLY A 111 -4.43 -0.10 -25.94
N GLY A 112 -4.63 0.91 -25.09
CA GLY A 112 -5.20 2.19 -25.51
C GLY A 112 -4.25 3.06 -26.33
N GLU A 113 -4.77 3.81 -27.29
CA GLU A 113 -4.01 4.67 -28.21
C GLU A 113 -4.30 6.17 -28.02
N GLY A 114 -3.35 7.03 -28.44
CA GLY A 114 -3.50 8.49 -28.33
C GLY A 114 -3.37 9.03 -26.90
N TRP A 115 -4.12 10.09 -26.58
CA TRP A 115 -4.00 10.82 -25.30
C TRP A 115 -4.27 9.97 -24.06
N ILE A 116 -5.16 8.97 -24.14
CA ILE A 116 -5.49 8.09 -23.01
C ILE A 116 -4.28 7.26 -22.57
N ARG A 117 -3.39 6.90 -23.50
CA ARG A 117 -2.14 6.17 -23.23
C ARG A 117 -1.21 7.01 -22.37
N THR A 118 -1.03 8.28 -22.70
CA THR A 118 -0.20 9.21 -21.92
C THR A 118 -0.75 9.38 -20.50
N ILE A 119 -2.07 9.55 -20.36
CA ILE A 119 -2.73 9.67 -19.05
C ILE A 119 -2.52 8.39 -18.23
N TYR A 120 -2.73 7.22 -18.84
CA TYR A 120 -2.53 5.93 -18.20
C TYR A 120 -1.11 5.78 -17.65
N PHE A 121 -0.09 5.98 -18.50
CA PHE A 121 1.29 5.81 -18.08
C PHE A 121 1.72 6.87 -17.07
N PHE A 122 1.21 8.11 -17.17
CA PHE A 122 1.46 9.12 -16.15
C PHE A 122 0.96 8.65 -14.78
N ILE A 123 -0.32 8.24 -14.68
CA ILE A 123 -0.92 7.77 -13.43
C ILE A 123 -0.22 6.49 -12.94
N LEU A 124 0.08 5.55 -13.83
CA LEU A 124 0.74 4.29 -13.48
C LEU A 124 2.13 4.53 -12.91
N ILE A 125 2.95 5.34 -13.57
CA ILE A 125 4.33 5.63 -13.14
C ILE A 125 4.32 6.36 -11.79
N THR A 126 3.49 7.39 -11.63
CA THR A 126 3.37 8.10 -10.36
C THR A 126 2.84 7.19 -9.26
N HIS A 127 1.87 6.34 -9.56
CA HIS A 127 1.35 5.33 -8.62
C HIS A 127 2.46 4.40 -8.13
N ILE A 128 3.24 3.79 -9.04
CA ILE A 128 4.31 2.85 -8.69
C ILE A 128 5.37 3.52 -7.80
N ILE A 129 5.85 4.70 -8.22
CA ILE A 129 6.89 5.44 -7.47
C ILE A 129 6.38 5.79 -6.07
N LEU A 130 5.16 6.36 -6.00
CA LEU A 130 4.59 6.77 -4.72
C LEU A 130 4.26 5.56 -3.83
N ALA A 131 3.80 4.43 -4.39
CA ALA A 131 3.54 3.21 -3.63
C ALA A 131 4.81 2.64 -2.98
N ALA A 132 5.93 2.64 -3.72
CA ALA A 132 7.22 2.22 -3.17
C ALA A 132 7.68 3.13 -2.02
N VAL A 133 7.55 4.45 -2.18
CA VAL A 133 7.94 5.43 -1.16
C VAL A 133 6.98 5.46 0.04
N ALA A 134 5.70 5.16 -0.17
CA ALA A 134 4.66 5.25 0.86
C ALA A 134 4.85 4.26 2.02
N LEU A 135 5.44 3.09 1.74
CA LEU A 135 5.49 1.99 2.70
C LEU A 135 6.21 2.37 4.00
N PHE A 136 7.35 3.06 3.91
CA PHE A 136 8.12 3.49 5.08
C PHE A 136 7.33 4.43 6.02
N PRO A 137 6.81 5.59 5.56
CA PRO A 137 6.05 6.49 6.43
C PRO A 137 4.71 5.90 6.88
N ILE A 138 4.07 4.99 6.13
CA ILE A 138 2.86 4.29 6.58
C ILE A 138 3.17 3.39 7.79
N LEU A 139 4.21 2.57 7.70
CA LEU A 139 4.63 1.68 8.80
C LEU A 139 5.01 2.47 10.06
N LEU A 140 5.76 3.57 9.89
CA LEU A 140 6.09 4.46 11.02
C LEU A 140 4.85 5.14 11.61
N ALA A 141 3.93 5.63 10.77
CA ALA A 141 2.70 6.26 11.24
C ALA A 141 1.84 5.27 12.03
N TYR A 142 1.73 4.02 11.57
CA TYR A 142 1.01 2.97 12.27
C TYR A 142 1.68 2.63 13.60
N TYR A 143 3.00 2.40 13.61
CA TYR A 143 3.77 2.13 14.82
C TYR A 143 3.60 3.22 15.87
N TYR A 144 3.84 4.49 15.50
CA TYR A 144 3.67 5.61 16.43
C TYR A 144 2.22 5.79 16.89
N GLY A 145 1.23 5.45 16.06
CA GLY A 145 -0.17 5.45 16.45
C GLY A 145 -0.50 4.35 17.47
N TYR A 146 0.10 3.16 17.28
CA TYR A 146 -0.07 1.99 18.14
C TYR A 146 0.57 2.19 19.52
N THR A 147 1.78 2.77 19.56
CA THR A 147 2.50 3.07 20.82
C THR A 147 2.13 4.43 21.44
N ASP A 148 1.04 5.06 20.99
CA ASP A 148 0.55 6.39 21.41
C ASP A 148 1.61 7.53 21.38
N GLN A 149 2.59 7.45 20.48
CA GLN A 149 3.62 8.48 20.25
C GLN A 149 3.07 9.61 19.36
N ARG A 150 2.09 10.36 19.88
CA ARG A 150 1.24 11.28 19.10
C ARG A 150 2.00 12.37 18.35
N GLU A 151 3.06 12.93 18.93
CA GLU A 151 3.85 13.96 18.25
C GLU A 151 4.57 13.43 17.02
N LYS A 152 5.23 12.27 17.17
CA LYS A 152 5.90 11.59 16.05
C LYS A 152 4.89 11.15 14.99
N HIS A 153 3.76 10.56 15.42
CA HIS A 153 2.66 10.20 14.54
C HIS A 153 2.18 11.38 13.70
N ARG A 154 1.90 12.54 14.33
CA ARG A 154 1.45 13.77 13.65
C ARG A 154 2.46 14.32 12.64
N LYS A 155 3.77 14.15 12.88
CA LYS A 155 4.81 14.58 11.93
C LYS A 155 4.81 13.69 10.69
N VAL A 156 4.75 12.37 10.88
CA VAL A 156 4.81 11.40 9.77
C VAL A 156 3.52 11.38 8.95
N VAL A 157 2.36 11.40 9.60
CA VAL A 157 1.04 11.30 8.94
C VAL A 157 0.77 12.44 7.95
N ARG A 158 1.36 13.63 8.14
CA ARG A 158 1.25 14.75 7.18
C ARG A 158 1.75 14.39 5.78
N PHE A 159 2.72 13.48 5.70
CA PHE A 159 3.24 12.96 4.44
C PHE A 159 2.64 11.60 4.11
N ALA A 160 2.54 10.71 5.10
CA ALA A 160 2.04 9.35 4.88
C ALA A 160 0.60 9.35 4.35
N TYR A 161 -0.30 10.14 4.94
CA TYR A 161 -1.72 10.06 4.63
C TYR A 161 -2.06 10.51 3.19
N PRO A 162 -1.60 11.67 2.69
CA PRO A 162 -1.90 12.07 1.31
C PRO A 162 -1.34 11.09 0.27
N ILE A 163 -0.13 10.57 0.50
CA ILE A 163 0.48 9.59 -0.40
C ILE A 163 -0.31 8.29 -0.35
N TRP A 164 -0.66 7.80 0.84
CA TRP A 164 -1.41 6.56 1.01
C TRP A 164 -2.79 6.64 0.34
N LEU A 165 -3.51 7.73 0.54
CA LEU A 165 -4.79 7.96 -0.12
C LEU A 165 -4.63 8.05 -1.65
N TYR A 166 -3.60 8.74 -2.13
CA TYR A 166 -3.31 8.82 -3.56
C TYR A 166 -3.09 7.43 -4.17
N VAL A 167 -2.26 6.59 -3.55
CA VAL A 167 -1.94 5.27 -4.12
C VAL A 167 -3.14 4.32 -4.06
N THR A 168 -3.96 4.34 -3.00
CA THR A 168 -5.16 3.49 -2.96
C THR A 168 -6.19 3.92 -4.02
N VAL A 169 -6.39 5.22 -4.23
CA VAL A 169 -7.30 5.74 -5.26
C VAL A 169 -6.77 5.42 -6.66
N THR A 170 -5.51 5.76 -6.94
CA THR A 170 -4.93 5.56 -8.26
C THR A 170 -4.78 4.08 -8.61
N GLY A 171 -4.60 3.18 -7.63
CA GLY A 171 -4.62 1.74 -7.87
C GLY A 171 -5.93 1.25 -8.46
N VAL A 172 -7.06 1.79 -7.99
CA VAL A 172 -8.39 1.51 -8.57
C VAL A 172 -8.51 2.10 -9.98
N VAL A 173 -8.07 3.35 -10.17
CA VAL A 173 -8.12 4.02 -11.47
C VAL A 173 -7.29 3.26 -12.53
N VAL A 174 -6.06 2.87 -12.21
CA VAL A 174 -5.18 2.08 -13.07
C VAL A 174 -5.85 0.75 -13.45
N TYR A 175 -6.46 0.06 -12.47
CA TYR A 175 -7.20 -1.17 -12.72
C TYR A 175 -8.37 -0.94 -13.69
N LEU A 176 -9.21 0.07 -13.46
CA LEU A 176 -10.36 0.36 -14.33
C LEU A 176 -9.94 0.74 -15.75
N MET A 177 -8.82 1.44 -15.89
CA MET A 177 -8.28 1.80 -17.21
C MET A 177 -7.75 0.57 -17.95
N ILE A 178 -7.02 -0.32 -17.28
CA ILE A 178 -6.45 -1.51 -17.93
C ILE A 178 -7.46 -2.66 -18.06
N SER A 179 -8.54 -2.67 -17.29
CA SER A 179 -9.45 -3.82 -17.22
C SER A 179 -10.02 -4.30 -18.56
N PRO A 180 -10.33 -3.42 -19.55
CA PRO A 180 -10.80 -3.88 -20.87
C PRO A 180 -9.77 -4.68 -21.67
N TYR A 181 -8.49 -4.64 -21.29
CA TYR A 181 -7.39 -5.30 -22.00
C TYR A 181 -6.97 -6.62 -21.36
N TYR A 182 -7.64 -7.06 -20.28
CA TYR A 182 -7.47 -8.42 -19.80
C TYR A 182 -8.06 -9.40 -20.83
N SER A 183 -7.22 -10.32 -21.30
CA SER A 183 -7.54 -11.27 -22.38
C SER A 183 -7.83 -12.69 -21.88
N PHE A 184 -8.13 -12.84 -20.60
CA PHE A 184 -8.46 -14.12 -19.96
C PHE A 184 -9.97 -14.31 -19.84
#